data_AF-A0A1D2M8F2-F1
#
_entry.id   AF-A0A1D2M8F2-F1
#
_cell.length_a   1.000
_cell.length_b   1.000
_cell.length_c   1.000
_cell.angle_alpha   90.00
_cell.angle_beta   90.00
_cell.angle_gamma   90.00
#
_symmetry.space_group_name_H-M   'P 1'
#
loop_
_entity.id
_entity.type
_entity.pdbx_description
1 polymer ?
#
loop_
_entity_poly.entity_id
_entity_poly.type
_entity_poly.pdbx_seq_one_letter_code
_entity_poly.pdbx_strand_id
1 'polypeptide(L)'
;FDVGLPPVSGEISELLEPYLRLEDHPLHSFRQNVTSVKCPRDVKSLLEVNATQLPLIIKVKRNPATGQLISYYEAETSSNVETPHNSLSLNRAPGRKTDGLKGSSANLPFWPGGFDEEKKLREATNKLGALEIDKDEAELFHELFEKGKDLTIL
;
A
#
# COMPACT_ATOMS: atom_id res chain seq x y z
N PHE A 1 -39.39 47.27 -18.46
CA PHE A 1 -37.93 47.09 -18.48
C PHE A 1 -37.45 47.61 -19.82
N ASP A 2 -36.89 48.80 -19.81
CA ASP A 2 -36.35 49.45 -21.00
C ASP A 2 -34.98 48.79 -21.27
N VAL A 3 -34.99 47.71 -22.05
CA VAL A 3 -33.75 47.05 -22.49
C VAL A 3 -33.20 47.89 -23.61
N GLY A 4 -32.37 48.86 -23.23
CA GLY A 4 -31.67 49.77 -24.13
C GLY A 4 -30.90 49.03 -25.23
N LEU A 5 -30.50 49.78 -26.26
CA LEU A 5 -29.80 49.24 -27.42
C LEU A 5 -28.60 48.38 -26.98
N PRO A 6 -28.43 47.19 -27.55
CA PRO A 6 -27.28 46.35 -27.24
C PRO A 6 -25.99 47.14 -27.52
N PRO A 7 -24.96 46.99 -26.68
CA PRO A 7 -23.71 47.73 -26.86
C PRO A 7 -23.16 47.43 -28.26
N VAL A 8 -22.91 48.50 -29.02
CA VAL A 8 -22.29 48.40 -30.35
C VAL A 8 -20.89 47.84 -30.13
N SER A 9 -20.63 46.67 -30.70
CA SER A 9 -19.28 46.11 -30.72
C SER A 9 -18.36 47.08 -31.48
N GLY A 10 -17.17 47.34 -30.93
CA GLY A 10 -16.13 48.11 -31.64
C GLY A 10 -15.78 47.47 -32.99
N GLU A 11 -14.99 48.16 -33.80
CA GLU A 11 -14.57 47.63 -35.09
C GLU A 11 -13.84 46.29 -34.91
N ILE A 12 -14.05 45.36 -35.84
CA ILE A 12 -13.47 44.00 -35.77
C ILE A 12 -11.94 44.07 -35.64
N SER A 13 -11.32 45.09 -36.23
CA SER A 13 -9.91 45.42 -36.10
C SER A 13 -9.47 45.63 -34.65
N GLU A 14 -10.21 46.43 -33.88
CA GLU A 14 -9.93 46.73 -32.47
C GLU A 14 -10.10 45.50 -31.57
N LEU A 15 -11.05 44.62 -31.93
CA LEU A 15 -11.27 43.36 -31.21
C LEU A 15 -10.19 42.30 -31.49
N LEU A 16 -9.53 42.37 -32.64
CA LEU A 16 -8.53 41.38 -33.07
C LEU A 16 -7.10 41.73 -32.59
N GLU A 17 -6.84 43.02 -32.38
CA GLU A 17 -5.57 43.55 -31.86
C GLU A 17 -5.00 42.79 -30.64
N PRO A 18 -5.79 42.45 -29.59
CA PRO A 18 -5.29 41.70 -28.44
C PRO A 18 -4.88 40.25 -28.77
N TYR A 19 -5.52 39.63 -29.76
CA TYR A 19 -5.21 38.27 -30.20
C TYR A 19 -3.98 38.21 -31.11
N LEU A 20 -3.66 39.32 -31.78
CA LEU A 20 -2.44 39.50 -32.58
C LEU A 20 -1.22 39.77 -31.68
N ARG A 21 -1.42 40.35 -30.49
CA ARG A 21 -0.39 40.55 -29.44
C ARG A 21 -0.20 39.33 -28.55
N LEU A 22 -0.29 38.13 -29.12
CA LEU A 22 -0.01 36.92 -28.38
C LEU A 22 1.47 36.95 -27.97
N GLU A 23 1.75 37.35 -26.73
CA GLU A 23 3.09 37.27 -26.16
C GLU A 23 3.60 35.84 -26.30
N ASP A 24 4.87 35.71 -26.69
CA ASP A 24 5.59 34.47 -27.03
C ASP A 24 5.67 33.48 -25.85
N HIS A 25 4.55 32.97 -25.39
CA HIS A 25 4.51 31.85 -24.46
C HIS A 25 3.88 30.64 -25.15
N PRO A 26 4.72 29.88 -25.87
CA PRO A 26 4.28 28.82 -26.74
C PRO A 26 3.96 27.58 -25.92
N LEU A 27 2.75 27.54 -25.36
CA LEU A 27 2.09 26.25 -25.08
C LEU A 27 1.93 25.44 -26.39
N HIS A 28 1.86 26.13 -27.53
CA HIS A 28 1.70 25.55 -28.86
C HIS A 28 2.98 24.94 -29.45
N SER A 29 4.18 25.28 -28.94
CA SER A 29 5.47 24.73 -29.38
C SER A 29 6.16 23.89 -28.31
N PHE A 30 5.37 23.12 -27.52
CA PHE A 30 5.90 22.34 -26.40
C PHE A 30 7.04 21.40 -26.80
N ARG A 31 7.00 20.82 -28.01
CA ARG A 31 8.03 19.86 -28.45
C ARG A 31 9.40 20.51 -28.67
N GLN A 32 9.46 21.79 -28.99
CA GLN A 32 10.73 22.51 -29.19
C GLN A 32 11.33 23.00 -27.87
N ASN A 33 10.49 23.23 -26.84
CA ASN A 33 10.91 23.87 -25.59
C ASN A 33 10.91 22.94 -24.37
N VAL A 34 10.40 21.71 -24.49
CA VAL A 34 10.48 20.70 -23.42
C VAL A 34 11.80 19.96 -23.51
N THR A 35 12.74 20.30 -22.63
CA THR A 35 13.91 19.48 -22.37
C THR A 35 13.51 18.31 -21.47
N SER A 36 13.70 17.08 -21.95
CA SER A 36 13.49 15.90 -21.11
C SER A 36 14.60 15.84 -20.06
N VAL A 37 14.23 16.12 -18.82
CA VAL A 37 15.15 15.92 -17.70
C VAL A 37 15.34 14.41 -17.53
N LYS A 38 16.53 13.92 -17.86
CA LYS A 38 16.90 12.54 -17.55
C LYS A 38 17.15 12.44 -16.06
N CYS A 39 16.14 12.02 -15.29
CA CYS A 39 16.33 11.66 -13.89
C CYS A 39 17.21 10.39 -13.82
N PRO A 40 18.28 10.39 -13.01
CA PRO A 40 19.01 9.17 -12.73
C PRO A 40 18.05 8.16 -12.09
N ARG A 41 17.92 6.98 -12.71
CA ARG A 41 17.06 5.90 -12.21
C ARG A 41 17.82 5.11 -11.15
N ASP A 42 17.61 5.44 -9.89
CA ASP A 42 18.09 4.60 -8.79
C ASP A 42 17.04 3.54 -8.44
N VAL A 43 17.31 2.30 -8.86
CA VAL A 43 16.42 1.15 -8.58
C VAL A 43 16.35 0.86 -7.08
N LYS A 44 17.41 1.14 -6.32
CA LYS A 44 17.44 0.90 -4.88
C LYS A 44 16.47 1.80 -4.13
N SER A 45 16.14 2.96 -4.67
CA SER A 45 15.13 3.86 -4.12
C SER A 45 13.72 3.27 -4.13
N LEU A 46 13.45 2.21 -4.90
CA LEU A 46 12.17 1.51 -4.90
C LEU A 46 12.05 0.48 -3.77
N LEU A 47 13.16 0.17 -3.09
CA LEU A 47 13.18 -0.80 -2.00
C LEU A 47 12.70 -0.15 -0.72
N GLU A 48 11.70 -0.76 -0.08
CA GLU A 48 11.18 -0.33 1.21
C GLU A 48 11.73 -1.22 2.33
N VAL A 49 12.35 -0.59 3.33
CA VAL A 49 12.72 -1.27 4.58
C VAL A 49 11.64 -0.98 5.61
N ASN A 50 10.87 -2.01 5.96
CA ASN A 50 9.85 -1.90 7.00
C ASN A 50 10.49 -2.07 8.38
N ALA A 51 10.28 -1.09 9.26
CA ALA A 51 10.71 -1.20 10.64
C ALA A 51 9.88 -2.28 11.37
N THR A 52 10.57 -3.18 12.06
CA THR A 52 9.91 -4.18 12.91
C THR A 52 9.21 -3.48 14.07
N GLN A 53 7.94 -3.78 14.29
CA GLN A 53 7.17 -3.21 15.40
C GLN A 53 7.57 -3.86 16.73
N LEU A 54 7.59 -3.05 17.81
CA LEU A 54 7.79 -3.55 19.16
C LEU A 54 6.62 -4.48 19.54
N PRO A 55 6.88 -5.69 20.09
CA PRO A 55 5.84 -6.66 20.44
C PRO A 55 5.18 -6.33 21.79
N LEU A 56 4.81 -5.08 22.01
CA LEU A 56 4.21 -4.59 23.25
C LEU A 56 2.81 -4.04 22.99
N ILE A 57 1.86 -4.42 23.84
CA ILE A 57 0.49 -3.89 23.83
C ILE A 57 0.14 -3.32 25.20
N ILE A 58 -0.59 -2.21 25.21
CA ILE A 58 -1.12 -1.61 26.44
C ILE A 58 -2.40 -2.34 26.83
N LYS A 59 -2.40 -2.96 28.01
CA LYS A 59 -3.56 -3.59 28.63
C LYS A 59 -4.07 -2.76 29.80
N VAL A 60 -5.33 -3.01 30.14
CA VAL A 60 -6.07 -2.27 31.15
C VAL A 60 -6.40 -3.18 32.32
N LYS A 61 -6.08 -2.73 33.55
CA LYS A 61 -6.53 -3.36 34.78
C LYS A 61 -7.83 -2.71 35.25
N ARG A 62 -8.90 -3.51 35.40
CA ARG A 62 -10.20 -3.06 35.90
C ARG A 62 -10.53 -3.72 37.24
N ASN A 63 -11.31 -3.04 38.07
CA ASN A 63 -11.86 -3.61 39.28
C ASN A 63 -12.91 -4.69 38.91
N PRO A 64 -12.80 -5.95 39.39
CA PRO A 64 -13.73 -7.01 39.01
C PRO A 64 -15.15 -6.79 39.51
N ALA A 65 -15.34 -6.05 40.62
CA ALA A 65 -16.65 -5.81 41.22
C ALA A 65 -17.35 -4.57 40.62
N THR A 66 -16.62 -3.47 40.41
CA THR A 66 -17.21 -2.19 39.95
C THR A 66 -17.00 -1.94 38.46
N GLY A 67 -16.10 -2.69 37.81
CA GLY A 67 -15.69 -2.44 36.44
C GLY A 67 -14.91 -1.14 36.25
N GLN A 68 -14.53 -0.42 37.30
CA GLN A 68 -13.77 0.83 37.18
C GLN A 68 -12.35 0.59 36.68
N LEU A 69 -11.84 1.52 35.87
CA LEU A 69 -10.48 1.52 35.37
C LEU A 69 -9.51 1.82 36.53
N ILE A 70 -8.56 0.93 36.79
CA ILE A 70 -7.57 1.11 37.86
C ILE A 70 -6.26 1.64 37.28
N SER A 71 -5.72 0.97 36.25
CA SER A 71 -4.42 1.32 35.68
C SER A 71 -4.23 0.75 34.28
N TYR A 72 -3.19 1.25 33.61
CA TYR A 72 -2.67 0.72 32.36
C TYR A 72 -1.33 0.03 32.63
N TYR A 73 -1.00 -1.00 31.84
CA TYR A 73 0.29 -1.66 31.89
C TYR A 73 0.66 -2.22 30.52
N GLU A 74 1.95 -2.33 30.25
CA GLU A 74 2.45 -2.94 29.02
C GLU A 74 2.54 -4.45 29.19
N ALA A 75 2.11 -5.19 28.17
CA ALA A 75 2.21 -6.63 28.11
C ALA A 75 2.85 -7.05 26.79
N GLU A 76 3.72 -8.06 26.85
CA GLU A 76 4.27 -8.67 25.65
C GLU A 76 3.16 -9.36 24.84
N THR A 77 3.22 -9.18 23.52
CA THR A 77 2.34 -9.83 22.56
C THR A 77 3.15 -10.81 21.74
N SER A 78 2.70 -12.06 21.70
CA SER A 78 3.38 -13.14 20.97
C SER A 78 3.24 -13.03 19.46
N SER A 79 2.25 -12.28 18.96
CA SER A 79 1.95 -12.14 17.54
C SER A 79 2.48 -10.82 17.00
N ASN A 80 3.27 -10.89 15.92
CA ASN A 80 3.49 -9.75 15.03
C ASN A 80 2.15 -9.16 14.56
N VAL A 81 2.17 -7.98 13.93
CA VAL A 81 0.97 -7.37 13.34
C VAL A 81 0.30 -8.35 12.38
N GLU A 82 -0.81 -8.91 12.85
CA GLU A 82 -1.63 -9.80 12.07
C GLU A 82 -2.35 -8.96 11.01
N THR A 83 -2.13 -9.29 9.75
CA THR A 83 -2.75 -8.65 8.59
C THR A 83 -3.47 -9.69 7.75
N PRO A 84 -4.33 -9.27 6.81
CA PRO A 84 -4.99 -10.21 5.91
C PRO A 84 -4.05 -11.09 5.07
N HIS A 85 -2.78 -10.69 4.90
CA HIS A 85 -1.82 -11.40 4.06
C HIS A 85 -0.97 -12.44 4.81
N ASN A 86 -0.89 -12.35 6.15
CA ASN A 86 0.02 -13.19 6.95
C ASN A 86 -0.70 -14.00 8.05
N SER A 87 -2.01 -13.83 8.23
CA SER A 87 -2.73 -14.45 9.34
C SER A 87 -4.13 -14.94 8.94
N LEU A 88 -4.55 -16.03 9.58
CA LEU A 88 -5.92 -16.58 9.52
C LEU A 88 -6.76 -16.17 10.73
N SER A 89 -6.19 -15.37 11.64
CA SER A 89 -6.82 -14.96 12.90
C SER A 89 -7.92 -13.93 12.68
N LEU A 90 -8.98 -14.00 13.50
CA LEU A 90 -10.05 -13.02 13.52
C LEU A 90 -9.63 -11.70 14.19
N ASN A 91 -8.58 -11.72 15.01
CA ASN A 91 -8.03 -10.55 15.70
C ASN A 91 -7.10 -9.70 14.81
N ARG A 92 -6.88 -10.11 13.56
CA ARG A 92 -6.02 -9.38 12.62
C ARG A 92 -6.55 -7.98 12.32
N ALA A 93 -5.65 -7.07 11.97
CA ALA A 93 -6.01 -5.71 11.58
C ALA A 93 -6.99 -5.73 10.39
N PRO A 94 -8.03 -4.88 10.40
CA PRO A 94 -8.97 -4.79 9.30
C PRO A 94 -8.26 -4.36 8.01
N GLY A 95 -8.78 -4.82 6.87
CA GLY A 95 -8.26 -4.47 5.54
C GLY A 95 -8.43 -2.98 5.21
N ARG A 96 -7.95 -2.61 4.01
CA ARG A 96 -8.11 -1.23 3.51
C ARG A 96 -9.60 -0.90 3.38
N LYS A 97 -9.99 0.33 3.72
CA LYS A 97 -11.38 0.81 3.63
C LYS A 97 -11.97 0.69 2.20
N THR A 98 -11.11 0.63 1.18
CA THR A 98 -11.47 0.49 -0.23
C THR A 98 -11.95 -0.91 -0.62
N ASP A 99 -11.61 -1.95 0.15
CA ASP A 99 -11.83 -3.35 -0.25
C ASP A 99 -13.30 -3.81 -0.19
N GLY A 100 -14.22 -2.97 0.30
CA GLY A 100 -15.66 -3.23 0.31
C GLY A 100 -16.05 -4.55 1.01
N LEU A 101 -17.22 -5.09 0.67
CA LEU A 101 -17.72 -6.36 1.26
C LEU A 101 -17.05 -7.61 0.68
N LYS A 102 -16.63 -7.55 -0.59
CA LYS A 102 -16.07 -8.71 -1.29
C LYS A 102 -14.65 -9.04 -0.82
N GLY A 103 -13.94 -8.03 -0.31
CA GLY A 103 -12.54 -8.16 0.04
C GLY A 103 -11.64 -8.35 -1.18
N SER A 104 -10.37 -8.62 -0.91
CA SER A 104 -9.37 -8.98 -1.92
C SER A 104 -9.16 -10.50 -1.95
N SER A 105 -8.98 -11.07 -3.14
CA SER A 105 -8.59 -12.48 -3.31
C SER A 105 -7.16 -12.77 -2.83
N ALA A 106 -6.35 -11.73 -2.62
CA ALA A 106 -5.02 -11.85 -2.03
C ALA A 106 -5.07 -12.02 -0.49
N ASN A 107 -6.22 -11.76 0.13
CA ASN A 107 -6.38 -11.92 1.57
C ASN A 107 -6.59 -13.39 1.93
N LEU A 108 -5.87 -13.85 2.94
CA LEU A 108 -6.12 -15.16 3.53
C LEU A 108 -7.52 -15.20 4.18
N PRO A 109 -8.25 -16.32 4.10
CA PRO A 109 -9.53 -16.46 4.79
C PRO A 109 -9.34 -16.49 6.31
N PHE A 110 -10.40 -16.21 7.06
CA PHE A 110 -10.39 -16.46 8.50
C PHE A 110 -10.42 -17.95 8.80
N TRP A 111 -9.84 -18.34 9.94
CA TRP A 111 -9.88 -19.72 10.39
C TRP A 111 -11.34 -20.15 10.62
N PRO A 112 -11.80 -21.26 10.01
CA PRO A 112 -13.16 -21.72 10.18
C PRO A 112 -13.39 -22.20 11.62
N GLY A 113 -14.55 -21.86 12.18
CA GLY A 113 -14.93 -22.34 13.50
C GLY A 113 -15.11 -23.86 13.52
N GLY A 114 -14.77 -24.49 14.65
CA GLY A 114 -14.90 -25.94 14.85
C GLY A 114 -13.67 -26.76 14.45
N PHE A 115 -12.64 -26.13 13.89
CA PHE A 115 -11.38 -26.77 13.50
C PHE A 115 -10.21 -26.39 14.42
N ASP A 116 -10.47 -26.30 15.73
CA ASP A 116 -9.47 -25.84 16.71
C ASP A 116 -8.39 -26.90 16.98
N GLU A 117 -8.70 -28.19 16.83
CA GLU A 117 -7.72 -29.26 17.01
C GLU A 117 -6.73 -29.32 15.84
N GLU A 118 -7.22 -29.15 14.60
CA GLU A 118 -6.38 -29.03 13.41
C GLU A 118 -5.52 -27.77 13.46
N LYS A 119 -6.04 -26.68 14.05
CA LYS A 119 -5.27 -25.46 14.27
C LYS A 119 -4.07 -25.73 15.19
N LYS A 120 -4.30 -26.37 16.35
CA LYS A 120 -3.22 -26.74 17.29
C LYS A 120 -2.20 -27.67 16.64
N LEU A 121 -2.68 -28.65 15.87
CA LEU A 121 -1.80 -29.59 15.16
C LEU A 121 -0.91 -28.87 14.16
N ARG A 122 -1.48 -27.96 13.35
CA ARG A 122 -0.70 -27.13 12.39
C ARG A 122 0.31 -26.22 13.09
N GLU A 123 -0.08 -25.60 14.20
CA GLU A 123 0.83 -24.78 14.99
C GLU A 123 2.00 -25.60 15.56
N ALA A 124 1.75 -26.85 15.95
CA ALA A 124 2.80 -27.78 16.39
C ALA A 124 3.71 -28.22 15.24
N THR A 125 3.16 -28.56 14.06
CA THR A 125 3.96 -28.98 12.90
C THR A 125 4.80 -27.84 12.33
N ASN A 126 4.28 -26.61 12.29
CA ASN A 126 5.03 -25.45 11.79
C ASN A 126 6.25 -25.11 12.65
N LYS A 127 6.20 -25.39 13.97
CA LYS A 127 7.34 -25.22 14.86
C LYS A 127 8.44 -26.26 14.61
N LEU A 128 8.08 -27.44 14.14
CA LEU A 128 9.00 -28.52 13.82
C LEU A 128 9.62 -28.34 12.42
N GLY A 129 8.84 -27.92 11.42
CA GLY A 129 9.31 -27.72 10.04
C GLY A 129 10.07 -26.41 9.77
N ALA A 130 10.21 -25.53 10.76
CA ALA A 130 11.01 -24.29 10.65
C ALA A 130 12.51 -24.50 10.94
N LEU A 131 12.92 -25.76 11.12
CA LEU A 131 14.31 -26.19 11.28
C LEU A 131 14.58 -27.17 10.12
N GLU A 132 15.68 -26.96 9.40
CA GLU A 132 16.14 -27.73 8.22
C GLU A 132 15.62 -27.22 6.88
N ILE A 133 16.09 -26.03 6.46
CA ILE A 133 16.36 -25.80 5.04
C ILE A 133 17.76 -26.37 4.81
N ASP A 134 17.84 -27.47 4.07
CA ASP A 134 19.13 -28.00 3.66
C ASP A 134 19.84 -26.95 2.80
N LYS A 135 21.15 -26.76 3.03
CA LYS A 135 21.95 -25.76 2.28
C LYS A 135 21.83 -25.96 0.77
N ASP A 136 21.66 -27.21 0.34
CA ASP A 136 21.48 -27.63 -1.04
C ASP A 136 20.17 -27.09 -1.65
N GLU A 137 19.09 -26.95 -0.86
CA GLU A 137 17.84 -26.34 -1.34
C GLU A 137 17.99 -24.84 -1.55
N ALA A 138 18.69 -24.14 -0.65
CA ALA A 138 18.93 -22.70 -0.78
C ALA A 138 19.77 -22.36 -2.03
N GLU A 139 20.75 -23.20 -2.36
CA GLU A 139 21.54 -23.09 -3.59
C GLU A 139 20.69 -23.37 -4.84
N LEU A 140 19.82 -24.39 -4.79
CA LEU A 140 18.88 -24.71 -5.87
C LEU A 140 17.89 -23.56 -6.14
N PHE A 141 17.36 -22.93 -5.09
CA PHE A 141 16.49 -21.75 -5.24
C PHE A 141 17.22 -20.58 -5.90
N HIS A 142 18.49 -20.37 -5.55
CA HIS A 142 19.32 -19.32 -6.16
C HIS A 142 19.54 -19.62 -7.66
N GLU A 143 19.88 -20.86 -8.01
CA GLU A 143 20.12 -21.26 -9.40
C GLU A 143 18.87 -21.14 -10.28
N LEU A 144 17.70 -21.55 -9.77
CA LEU A 144 16.41 -21.41 -10.48
C LEU A 144 16.04 -19.95 -10.72
N PHE A 145 16.32 -19.07 -9.76
CA PHE A 145 16.02 -17.64 -9.88
C PHE A 145 16.97 -16.95 -10.87
N GLU A 146 18.27 -17.28 -10.85
CA GLU A 146 19.23 -16.78 -11.85
C GLU A 146 18.88 -17.25 -13.26
N LYS A 147 18.49 -18.52 -13.43
CA LYS A 147 18.05 -19.07 -14.72
C LYS A 147 16.78 -18.38 -15.26
N GLY A 148 15.96 -17.81 -14.38
CA GLY A 148 14.78 -17.02 -14.74
C GLY A 148 15.06 -15.57 -15.13
N LYS A 149 16.22 -15.00 -14.77
CA LYS A 149 16.59 -13.61 -15.12
C LYS A 149 16.97 -13.43 -16.59
N ASP A 150 17.35 -14.51 -17.26
CA ASP A 150 17.67 -14.49 -18.69
C ASP A 150 16.42 -14.42 -19.59
N LEU A 151 15.21 -14.55 -19.04
CA LEU A 151 13.96 -14.24 -19.73
C LEU A 151 13.73 -12.73 -19.77
N THR A 152 14.60 -12.04 -20.49
CA THR A 152 14.37 -10.64 -20.89
C THR A 152 13.19 -10.62 -21.86
N ILE A 153 12.07 -10.05 -21.40
CA ILE A 153 10.88 -9.75 -22.20
C ILE A 153 11.32 -8.84 -23.36
N LEU A 154 11.14 -9.32 -24.60
CA LEU A 154 11.23 -8.53 -25.83
C LEU A 154 10.12 -7.47 -25.88
#